data_AF-A0A9X4AYC6-F1
#
_entry.id   AF-A0A9X4AYC6-F1
#
_cell.length_a   1.000
_cell.length_b   1.000
_cell.length_c   1.000
_cell.angle_alpha   90.00
_cell.angle_beta   90.00
_cell.angle_gamma   90.00
#
_symmetry.space_group_name_H-M   'P 1'
#
loop_
_entity.id
_entity.type
_entity.pdbx_description
1 polymer ?
#
loop_
_entity_poly.entity_id
_entity_poly.type
_entity_poly.pdbx_seq_one_letter_code
_entity_poly.pdbx_strand_id
1 'polypeptide(L)'
;MLRQRALGREALVTMRFHVLVLVACVAFVGCGPPPPPLAAEDCPSAMVKGQPSQITLVSSAEGVSFEPPKTCTGSYPDAPEYYIRVHGHGTRRIDYSKRDLNECDAPGADPVACPKVHFMAIGMSVLGAMKKTLGKMNADTLGLGACVDSNAPLDQWNMSSRIHDFRHADEALRVIDAELRRWNIGDDWGLSISGIECEVEVQL
;
A
#
# COMPACT_ATOMS: atom_id res chain seq x y z
N MET A 1 -52.63 -37.20 -31.04
CA MET A 1 -51.85 -36.16 -31.76
C MET A 1 -50.41 -36.30 -31.26
N LEU A 2 -49.40 -36.86 -31.93
CA LEU A 2 -49.13 -37.21 -33.35
C LEU A 2 -48.50 -36.08 -34.21
N ARG A 3 -47.20 -35.83 -34.01
CA ARG A 3 -46.12 -35.50 -34.99
C ARG A 3 -44.83 -35.26 -34.16
N GLN A 4 -43.71 -35.99 -34.28
CA GLN A 4 -42.81 -36.35 -35.40
C GLN A 4 -41.84 -35.25 -35.89
N ARG A 5 -40.54 -35.51 -35.66
CA ARG A 5 -39.35 -35.18 -36.51
C ARG A 5 -38.97 -33.68 -36.59
N ALA A 6 -37.72 -33.29 -36.90
CA ALA A 6 -36.63 -34.03 -37.55
C ALA A 6 -35.21 -33.68 -37.04
N LEU A 7 -34.26 -34.56 -37.37
CA LEU A 7 -32.80 -34.37 -37.34
C LEU A 7 -32.27 -33.84 -38.68
N GLY A 8 -31.12 -33.15 -38.64
CA GLY A 8 -30.15 -32.97 -39.73
C GLY A 8 -28.75 -32.76 -39.09
N ARG A 9 -27.60 -33.37 -39.45
CA ARG A 9 -27.15 -34.08 -40.68
C ARG A 9 -27.24 -33.22 -41.95
N GLU A 10 -26.25 -33.08 -42.85
CA GLU A 10 -24.81 -33.47 -42.96
C GLU A 10 -24.07 -32.28 -43.66
N ALA A 11 -22.75 -32.15 -43.84
CA ALA A 11 -21.54 -33.00 -43.70
C ALA A 11 -20.36 -32.09 -43.21
N LEU A 12 -19.08 -32.43 -43.03
CA LEU A 12 -18.17 -33.48 -43.50
C LEU A 12 -17.73 -33.39 -44.99
N VAL A 13 -16.75 -32.51 -45.27
CA VAL A 13 -15.93 -32.57 -46.51
C VAL A 13 -14.46 -32.67 -46.14
N THR A 14 -13.84 -33.71 -46.68
CA THR A 14 -12.52 -34.26 -46.37
C THR A 14 -11.39 -33.68 -47.25
N MET A 15 -10.15 -33.84 -46.76
CA MET A 15 -8.93 -34.07 -47.55
C MET A 15 -8.44 -33.05 -48.60
N ARG A 16 -7.26 -32.48 -48.33
CA ARG A 16 -5.96 -32.68 -49.06
C ARG A 16 -4.97 -31.62 -48.55
N PHE A 17 -3.98 -31.94 -47.71
CA PHE A 17 -2.68 -32.51 -48.11
C PHE A 17 -2.19 -31.96 -49.46
N HIS A 18 -1.14 -31.13 -49.48
CA HIS A 18 -0.02 -31.20 -50.44
C HIS A 18 1.09 -30.16 -50.14
N VAL A 19 2.35 -30.64 -50.20
CA VAL A 19 3.61 -29.92 -50.50
C VAL A 19 4.26 -29.02 -49.42
N LEU A 20 5.45 -29.46 -48.99
CA LEU A 20 6.47 -28.67 -48.30
C LEU A 20 7.01 -27.53 -49.19
N VAL A 21 7.36 -26.39 -48.57
CA VAL A 21 8.49 -25.57 -49.02
C VAL A 21 9.32 -25.17 -47.80
N LEU A 22 10.62 -25.50 -47.82
CA LEU A 22 11.59 -24.95 -46.87
C LEU A 22 11.87 -23.48 -47.22
N VAL A 23 11.88 -22.61 -46.22
CA VAL A 23 12.71 -21.39 -46.25
C VAL A 23 13.45 -21.28 -44.92
N ALA A 24 14.72 -21.66 -44.92
CA ALA A 24 15.63 -21.39 -43.82
C ALA A 24 16.20 -19.98 -43.98
N CYS A 25 15.66 -19.00 -43.24
CA CYS A 25 16.27 -17.69 -43.10
C CYS A 25 17.17 -17.67 -41.86
N VAL A 26 18.43 -18.07 -42.04
CA VAL A 26 19.49 -17.84 -41.05
C VAL A 26 19.86 -16.35 -41.08
N ALA A 27 19.11 -15.54 -40.33
CA ALA A 27 19.50 -14.17 -40.03
C ALA A 27 20.47 -14.19 -38.84
N PHE A 28 21.78 -14.09 -39.12
CA PHE A 28 22.78 -13.74 -38.10
C PHE A 28 22.56 -12.28 -37.65
N VAL A 29 21.54 -12.04 -36.84
CA VAL A 29 21.49 -10.86 -35.97
C VAL A 29 22.43 -11.19 -34.82
N GLY A 30 23.56 -10.49 -34.76
CA GLY A 30 24.61 -10.82 -33.82
C GLY A 30 24.11 -10.79 -32.38
N CYS A 31 24.32 -11.89 -31.66
CA CYS A 31 24.36 -11.86 -30.20
C CYS A 31 25.57 -11.01 -29.80
N GLY A 32 25.37 -9.69 -29.76
CA GLY A 32 26.11 -8.89 -28.79
C GLY A 32 25.91 -9.52 -27.41
N PRO A 33 26.90 -9.44 -26.50
CA PRO A 33 26.66 -9.87 -25.12
C PRO A 33 25.37 -9.17 -24.63
N PRO A 34 24.52 -9.85 -23.84
CA PRO A 34 23.38 -9.18 -23.23
C PRO A 34 23.89 -7.90 -22.56
N PRO A 35 23.14 -6.79 -22.60
CA PRO A 35 23.54 -5.60 -21.87
C PRO A 35 23.87 -6.04 -20.43
N PRO A 36 25.01 -5.60 -19.86
CA PRO A 36 25.36 -6.00 -18.50
C PRO A 36 24.14 -5.70 -17.62
N PRO A 37 23.76 -6.62 -16.71
CA PRO A 37 22.63 -6.37 -15.84
C PRO A 37 22.84 -5.01 -15.19
N LEU A 38 21.88 -4.09 -15.36
CA LEU A 38 21.94 -2.79 -14.73
C LEU A 38 22.13 -3.05 -13.24
N ALA A 39 23.29 -2.65 -12.72
CA ALA A 39 23.61 -2.91 -11.33
C ALA A 39 22.52 -2.24 -10.48
N ALA A 40 22.06 -2.94 -9.45
CA ALA A 40 21.08 -2.41 -8.50
C ALA A 40 21.62 -1.20 -7.69
N GLU A 41 22.85 -0.77 -7.97
CA GLU A 41 23.54 0.40 -7.41
C GLU A 41 22.92 1.74 -7.85
N ASP A 42 22.21 1.79 -8.99
CA ASP A 42 21.66 3.03 -9.56
C ASP A 42 20.13 3.17 -9.38
N CYS A 43 19.60 2.80 -8.19
CA CYS A 43 18.21 3.08 -7.84
C CYS A 43 18.02 4.11 -6.71
N PRO A 44 18.18 5.42 -7.00
CA PRO A 44 18.05 6.50 -6.00
C PRO A 44 16.61 6.71 -5.48
N SER A 45 15.61 5.95 -5.94
CA SER A 45 14.22 6.08 -5.43
C SER A 45 13.99 5.37 -4.10
N ALA A 46 14.81 4.39 -3.71
CA ALA A 46 14.70 3.68 -2.44
C ALA A 46 15.01 4.58 -1.23
N MET A 47 15.70 5.71 -1.42
CA MET A 47 15.97 6.68 -0.36
C MET A 47 14.76 7.55 -0.05
N VAL A 48 14.51 7.79 1.25
CA VAL A 48 13.54 8.80 1.71
C VAL A 48 13.95 10.19 1.21
N LYS A 49 13.00 10.93 0.64
CA LYS A 49 13.25 12.32 0.24
C LYS A 49 13.07 13.25 1.44
N GLY A 50 14.03 14.16 1.61
CA GLY A 50 14.00 15.15 2.70
C GLY A 50 14.56 14.61 4.03
N GLN A 51 14.24 15.30 5.12
CA GLN A 51 14.78 15.02 6.45
C GLN A 51 13.80 15.39 7.59
N PRO A 52 13.90 14.78 8.78
CA PRO A 52 13.03 15.06 9.93
C PRO A 52 12.89 16.52 10.32
N SER A 53 13.93 17.35 10.13
CA SER A 53 13.91 18.78 10.45
C SER A 53 13.04 19.64 9.52
N GLN A 54 12.40 19.05 8.51
CA GLN A 54 11.38 19.70 7.67
C GLN A 54 9.97 19.62 8.27
N ILE A 55 9.77 18.84 9.34
CA ILE A 55 8.52 18.86 10.11
C ILE A 55 8.48 20.17 10.89
N THR A 56 7.53 21.04 10.55
CA THR A 56 7.33 22.34 11.20
C THR A 56 6.15 22.34 12.16
N LEU A 57 5.24 21.37 12.00
CA LEU A 57 4.11 21.11 12.86
C LEU A 57 4.58 20.91 14.32
N VAL A 58 4.03 21.68 15.26
CA VAL A 58 4.34 21.51 16.69
C VAL A 58 3.29 20.65 17.37
N SER A 59 3.71 19.47 17.85
CA SER A 59 2.86 18.51 18.57
C SER A 59 2.12 19.14 19.74
N SER A 60 0.84 18.81 19.85
CA SER A 60 -0.18 19.35 20.79
C SER A 60 -0.49 20.84 20.67
N ALA A 61 0.46 21.70 20.27
CA ALA A 61 0.24 23.15 20.14
C ALA A 61 -0.68 23.51 18.97
N GLU A 62 -0.56 22.81 17.83
CA GLU A 62 -1.46 22.94 16.68
C GLU A 62 -2.66 21.98 16.75
N GLY A 63 -2.88 21.37 17.91
CA GLY A 63 -3.97 20.43 18.14
C GLY A 63 -3.74 19.02 17.59
N VAL A 64 -2.67 18.74 16.84
CA VAL A 64 -2.29 17.36 16.43
C VAL A 64 -1.35 16.77 17.47
N SER A 65 -1.66 15.62 18.06
CA SER A 65 -0.81 14.97 19.06
C SER A 65 0.02 13.84 18.45
N PHE A 66 1.35 13.94 18.51
CA PHE A 66 2.27 12.94 17.94
C PHE A 66 3.66 12.93 18.60
N GLU A 67 4.36 11.80 18.48
CA GLU A 67 5.75 11.60 18.92
C GLU A 67 6.78 12.16 17.91
N PRO A 68 8.00 12.55 18.33
CA PRO A 68 9.08 12.88 17.40
C PRO A 68 9.41 11.72 16.42
N PRO A 69 9.90 12.01 15.20
CA PRO A 69 10.25 10.96 14.24
C PRO A 69 11.33 10.01 14.76
N LYS A 70 11.02 8.71 14.74
CA LYS A 70 11.97 7.63 15.04
C LYS A 70 12.55 7.08 13.76
N THR A 71 13.88 7.01 13.67
CA THR A 71 14.58 6.29 12.59
C THR A 71 14.47 4.79 12.79
N CYS A 72 14.20 4.07 11.71
CA CYS A 72 14.02 2.62 11.65
C CYS A 72 14.94 2.02 10.58
N THR A 73 15.33 0.75 10.74
CA THR A 73 16.02 0.01 9.67
C THR A 73 15.02 -0.30 8.56
N GLY A 74 15.27 0.20 7.35
CA GLY A 74 14.45 -0.10 6.17
C GLY A 74 14.82 -1.43 5.50
N SER A 75 14.12 -1.73 4.40
CA SER A 75 14.41 -2.89 3.53
C SER A 75 15.87 -2.92 3.01
N TYR A 76 16.54 -1.77 2.92
CA TYR A 76 17.92 -1.62 2.44
C TYR A 76 18.82 -1.00 3.54
N PRO A 77 20.07 -1.47 3.74
CA PRO A 77 20.94 -1.00 4.83
C PRO A 77 21.29 0.49 4.81
N ASP A 78 21.23 1.12 3.65
CA ASP A 78 21.56 2.51 3.36
C ASP A 78 20.32 3.41 3.16
N ALA A 79 19.12 2.83 3.12
CA ALA A 79 17.86 3.55 3.04
C ALA A 79 17.07 3.42 4.37
N PRO A 80 17.32 4.28 5.37
CA PRO A 80 16.54 4.26 6.60
C PRO A 80 15.09 4.65 6.32
N GLU A 81 14.17 3.97 6.99
CA GLU A 81 12.77 4.39 7.07
C GLU A 81 12.54 5.19 8.37
N TYR A 82 11.44 5.92 8.44
CA TYR A 82 11.06 6.68 9.63
C TYR A 82 9.63 6.36 10.04
N TYR A 83 9.38 6.41 11.34
CA TYR A 83 8.07 6.22 11.95
C TYR A 83 7.72 7.38 12.87
N ILE A 84 6.49 7.89 12.75
CA ILE A 84 5.91 8.90 13.64
C ILE A 84 4.59 8.34 14.17
N ARG A 85 4.41 8.31 15.49
CA ARG A 85 3.16 7.91 16.13
C ARG A 85 2.24 9.12 16.29
N VAL A 86 1.02 9.05 15.76
CA VAL A 86 -0.05 10.01 16.03
C VAL A 86 -0.99 9.40 17.06
N HIS A 87 -1.33 10.16 18.10
CA HIS A 87 -2.17 9.70 19.20
C HIS A 87 -3.65 9.94 18.93
N GLY A 88 -4.48 8.93 19.19
CA GLY A 88 -5.93 9.06 19.18
C GLY A 88 -6.45 9.93 20.34
N HIS A 89 -7.64 10.50 20.14
CA HIS A 89 -8.30 11.38 21.11
C HIS A 89 -9.74 10.96 21.45
N GLY A 90 -10.27 9.96 20.76
CA GLY A 90 -11.62 9.45 20.94
C GLY A 90 -11.74 8.31 21.95
N THR A 91 -12.88 7.64 21.93
CA THR A 91 -13.20 6.54 22.87
C THR A 91 -13.26 5.17 22.20
N ARG A 92 -13.32 5.11 20.88
CA ARG A 92 -13.43 3.86 20.10
C ARG A 92 -12.03 3.27 19.89
N ARG A 93 -11.95 1.95 19.87
CA ARG A 93 -10.68 1.21 19.76
C ARG A 93 -10.53 0.54 18.40
N ILE A 94 -9.30 0.42 17.92
CA ILE A 94 -8.99 -0.32 16.70
C ILE A 94 -9.09 -1.82 17.01
N ASP A 95 -9.80 -2.53 16.14
CA ASP A 95 -10.02 -3.97 16.23
C ASP A 95 -9.29 -4.67 15.09
N TYR A 96 -8.27 -5.44 15.49
CA TYR A 96 -7.43 -6.22 14.59
C TYR A 96 -7.92 -7.69 14.45
N SER A 97 -9.05 -8.04 15.07
CA SER A 97 -9.62 -9.39 14.92
C SER A 97 -10.10 -9.64 13.49
N LYS A 98 -9.98 -10.88 13.02
CA LYS A 98 -10.47 -11.28 11.70
C LYS A 98 -12.00 -11.34 11.72
N ARG A 99 -12.65 -10.24 11.32
CA ARG A 99 -14.10 -10.13 11.18
C ARG A 99 -14.50 -9.40 9.89
N ASP A 100 -15.73 -9.62 9.45
CA ASP A 100 -16.32 -8.86 8.37
C ASP A 100 -16.63 -7.42 8.82
N LEU A 101 -16.70 -6.52 7.83
CA LEU A 101 -17.13 -5.14 8.05
C LEU A 101 -18.62 -5.11 8.40
N ASN A 102 -18.99 -4.27 9.37
CA ASN A 102 -20.36 -4.12 9.85
C ASN A 102 -20.76 -2.65 10.04
N GLU A 103 -21.95 -2.40 10.58
CA GLU A 103 -22.48 -1.06 10.83
C GLU A 103 -21.64 -0.18 11.78
N CYS A 104 -20.82 -0.81 12.64
CA CYS A 104 -19.86 -0.09 13.47
C CYS A 104 -18.65 0.40 12.68
N ASP A 105 -18.37 -0.13 11.50
CA ASP A 105 -17.23 0.27 10.68
C ASP A 105 -17.55 1.53 9.83
N ALA A 106 -18.20 2.49 10.48
CA ALA A 106 -18.53 3.80 9.96
C ALA A 106 -18.04 4.92 10.90
N PRO A 107 -17.69 6.11 10.37
CA PRO A 107 -17.19 7.23 11.15
C PRO A 107 -18.26 7.82 12.10
N GLY A 108 -19.52 7.87 11.66
CA GLY A 108 -20.64 8.41 12.42
C GLY A 108 -21.40 7.38 13.29
N ALA A 109 -20.86 6.18 13.47
CA ALA A 109 -21.46 5.19 14.36
C ALA A 109 -21.32 5.63 15.83
N ASP A 110 -22.35 5.40 16.65
CA ASP A 110 -22.36 5.76 18.07
C ASP A 110 -21.16 5.11 18.80
N PRO A 111 -20.24 5.88 19.40
CA PRO A 111 -19.11 5.33 20.14
C PRO A 111 -19.47 4.41 21.30
N VAL A 112 -20.67 4.54 21.88
CA VAL A 112 -21.11 3.71 23.01
C VAL A 112 -21.61 2.35 22.53
N ALA A 113 -22.49 2.31 21.53
CA ALA A 113 -22.95 1.07 20.90
C ALA A 113 -21.84 0.37 20.08
N CYS A 114 -20.95 1.14 19.45
CA CYS A 114 -19.90 0.68 18.56
C CYS A 114 -18.49 1.06 19.07
N PRO A 115 -18.04 0.54 20.23
CA PRO A 115 -16.77 0.91 20.86
C PRO A 115 -15.52 0.41 20.11
N LYS A 116 -15.70 -0.33 19.01
CA LYS A 116 -14.64 -0.86 18.17
C LYS A 116 -14.84 -0.52 16.69
N VAL A 117 -13.74 -0.33 15.98
CA VAL A 117 -13.66 -0.13 14.52
C VAL A 117 -12.63 -1.09 13.94
N HIS A 118 -13.00 -1.84 12.91
CA HIS A 118 -12.08 -2.78 12.26
C HIS A 118 -10.92 -2.02 11.61
N PHE A 119 -9.68 -2.50 11.80
CA PHE A 119 -8.48 -1.76 11.37
C PHE A 119 -8.51 -1.37 9.88
N MET A 120 -9.10 -2.21 9.02
CA MET A 120 -9.18 -1.91 7.59
C MET A 120 -10.11 -0.75 7.27
N ALA A 121 -11.15 -0.52 8.06
CA ALA A 121 -12.10 0.56 7.82
C ALA A 121 -11.44 1.93 8.07
N ILE A 122 -10.81 2.09 9.23
CA ILE A 122 -10.03 3.30 9.55
C ILE A 122 -8.81 3.43 8.63
N GLY A 123 -8.04 2.36 8.41
CA GLY A 123 -6.82 2.43 7.59
C GLY A 123 -7.10 2.81 6.13
N MET A 124 -8.13 2.25 5.50
CA MET A 124 -8.52 2.65 4.14
C MET A 124 -9.05 4.09 4.09
N SER A 125 -9.70 4.54 5.17
CA SER A 125 -10.17 5.92 5.29
C SER A 125 -9.01 6.91 5.38
N VAL A 126 -8.03 6.65 6.26
CA VAL A 126 -6.79 7.43 6.39
C VAL A 126 -6.02 7.46 5.07
N LEU A 127 -5.75 6.30 4.46
CA LEU A 127 -5.03 6.22 3.20
C LEU A 127 -5.80 6.92 2.05
N GLY A 128 -7.13 6.82 2.03
CA GLY A 128 -7.98 7.51 1.07
C GLY A 128 -7.92 9.03 1.20
N ALA A 129 -7.94 9.53 2.44
CA ALA A 129 -7.77 10.96 2.74
C ALA A 129 -6.36 11.44 2.36
N MET A 130 -5.30 10.70 2.72
CA MET A 130 -3.92 11.03 2.35
C MET A 130 -3.73 11.06 0.84
N LYS A 131 -4.24 10.06 0.10
CA LYS A 131 -4.20 10.03 -1.38
C LYS A 131 -4.94 11.20 -2.02
N LYS A 132 -6.01 11.70 -1.40
CA LYS A 132 -6.77 12.87 -1.85
C LYS A 132 -6.02 14.17 -1.61
N THR A 133 -5.40 14.34 -0.44
CA THR A 133 -4.72 15.58 -0.04
C THR A 133 -3.31 15.71 -0.62
N LEU A 134 -2.51 14.64 -0.55
CA LEU A 134 -1.09 14.62 -0.96
C LEU A 134 -0.91 14.22 -2.43
N GLY A 135 -1.92 13.58 -3.02
CA GLY A 135 -1.85 12.95 -4.33
C GLY A 135 -1.41 11.48 -4.26
N LYS A 136 -1.90 10.67 -5.20
CA LYS A 136 -1.75 9.19 -5.20
C LYS A 136 -0.31 8.67 -5.22
N MET A 137 0.64 9.47 -5.70
CA MET A 137 2.07 9.11 -5.78
C MET A 137 2.86 9.42 -4.50
N ASN A 138 2.25 10.14 -3.56
CA ASN A 138 2.90 10.60 -2.32
C ASN A 138 2.41 9.85 -1.08
N ALA A 139 1.34 9.04 -1.21
CA ALA A 139 0.85 8.11 -0.21
C ALA A 139 0.25 6.89 -0.93
N ASP A 140 0.83 5.71 -0.77
CA ASP A 140 0.54 4.54 -1.60
C ASP A 140 -0.08 3.37 -0.83
N THR A 141 0.37 3.10 0.39
CA THR A 141 0.00 1.91 1.17
C THR A 141 -0.35 2.20 2.64
N LEU A 142 -0.95 1.18 3.27
CA LEU A 142 -1.18 1.05 4.70
C LEU A 142 -0.72 -0.34 5.14
N GLY A 143 -0.27 -0.49 6.38
CA GLY A 143 0.13 -1.79 6.91
C GLY A 143 1.03 -1.68 8.12
N LEU A 144 1.94 -2.64 8.25
CA LEU A 144 3.02 -2.59 9.25
C LEU A 144 3.84 -1.31 9.08
N GLY A 145 4.21 -0.67 10.18
CA GLY A 145 5.05 0.51 10.14
C GLY A 145 6.54 0.21 9.99
N ALA A 146 7.30 1.21 9.57
CA ALA A 146 8.76 1.16 9.43
C ALA A 146 9.50 0.61 10.67
N CYS A 147 8.94 0.82 11.86
CA CYS A 147 9.47 0.35 13.14
C CYS A 147 8.66 -0.82 13.74
N VAL A 148 8.10 -1.71 12.92
CA VAL A 148 7.40 -2.92 13.38
C VAL A 148 8.35 -3.89 14.08
N ASP A 149 7.91 -4.45 15.21
CA ASP A 149 8.45 -5.68 15.77
C ASP A 149 7.38 -6.77 15.62
N SER A 150 7.61 -7.73 14.73
CA SER A 150 6.68 -8.83 14.47
C SER A 150 6.52 -9.81 15.63
N ASN A 151 7.39 -9.73 16.65
CA ASN A 151 7.31 -10.53 17.87
C ASN A 151 6.46 -9.85 18.96
N ALA A 152 6.17 -8.55 18.81
CA ALA A 152 5.30 -7.83 19.72
C ALA A 152 3.82 -8.23 19.53
N PRO A 153 2.95 -7.93 20.50
CA PRO A 153 1.49 -7.98 20.32
C PRO A 153 1.01 -7.15 19.12
N LEU A 154 -0.11 -7.55 18.50
CA LEU A 154 -0.63 -6.98 17.25
C LEU A 154 -1.04 -5.49 17.37
N ASP A 155 -1.48 -5.06 18.56
CA ASP A 155 -1.74 -3.66 18.89
C ASP A 155 -0.45 -2.82 19.01
N GLN A 156 0.72 -3.46 19.03
CA GLN A 156 2.05 -2.84 19.06
C GLN A 156 2.80 -2.94 17.71
N TRP A 157 2.18 -3.52 16.66
CA TRP A 157 2.77 -3.65 15.32
C TRP A 157 2.94 -2.34 14.55
N ASN A 158 2.71 -1.19 15.20
CA ASN A 158 2.94 0.14 14.65
C ASN A 158 2.21 0.36 13.32
N MET A 159 0.95 -0.06 13.27
CA MET A 159 0.10 0.01 12.08
C MET A 159 0.01 1.46 11.59
N SER A 160 0.24 1.65 10.29
CA SER A 160 0.53 2.97 9.73
C SER A 160 0.00 3.15 8.32
N SER A 161 0.01 4.41 7.87
CA SER A 161 -0.04 4.79 6.45
C SER A 161 1.31 5.31 6.01
N ARG A 162 1.69 5.09 4.75
CA ARG A 162 3.03 5.42 4.21
C ARG A 162 3.02 6.66 3.32
N ILE A 163 4.10 7.44 3.38
CA ILE A 163 4.47 8.50 2.42
C ILE A 163 5.94 8.35 2.00
N HIS A 164 6.38 9.10 0.99
CA HIS A 164 7.75 8.99 0.44
C HIS A 164 8.65 10.23 0.55
N ASP A 165 8.15 11.31 1.16
CA ASP A 165 8.86 12.59 1.22
C ASP A 165 8.49 13.36 2.49
N PHE A 166 9.49 13.78 3.27
CA PHE A 166 9.30 14.57 4.48
C PHE A 166 8.58 15.90 4.26
N ARG A 167 8.62 16.46 3.04
CA ARG A 167 7.85 17.67 2.68
C ARG A 167 6.33 17.48 2.77
N HIS A 168 5.86 16.24 2.87
CA HIS A 168 4.45 15.91 3.06
C HIS A 168 4.11 15.46 4.49
N ALA A 169 5.09 15.39 5.40
CA ALA A 169 4.88 14.87 6.76
C ALA A 169 3.87 15.72 7.57
N ASP A 170 4.03 17.04 7.64
CA ASP A 170 3.10 17.92 8.38
C ASP A 170 1.64 17.76 7.94
N GLU A 171 1.40 17.64 6.64
CA GLU A 171 0.06 17.48 6.09
C GLU A 171 -0.47 16.04 6.27
N ALA A 172 0.38 15.03 6.16
CA ALA A 172 0.03 13.65 6.48
C ALA A 172 -0.39 13.50 7.96
N LEU A 173 0.34 14.13 8.89
CA LEU A 173 0.02 14.12 10.33
C LEU A 173 -1.33 14.79 10.62
N ARG A 174 -1.61 15.95 9.98
CA ARG A 174 -2.93 16.61 10.07
C ARG A 174 -4.06 15.74 9.51
N VAL A 175 -3.84 15.04 8.40
CA VAL A 175 -4.83 14.11 7.82
C VAL A 175 -5.09 12.93 8.76
N ILE A 176 -4.05 12.35 9.37
CA ILE A 176 -4.19 11.22 10.30
C ILE A 176 -5.01 11.64 11.53
N ASP A 177 -4.65 12.74 12.20
CA ASP A 177 -5.41 13.23 13.37
C ASP A 177 -6.87 13.59 13.01
N ALA A 178 -7.09 14.26 11.88
CA ALA A 178 -8.44 14.59 11.42
C ALA A 178 -9.30 13.33 11.19
N GLU A 179 -8.71 12.26 10.66
CA GLU A 179 -9.40 10.98 10.47
C GLU A 179 -9.61 10.23 11.79
N LEU A 180 -8.61 10.16 12.68
CA LEU A 180 -8.78 9.57 14.02
C LEU A 180 -9.89 10.27 14.79
N ARG A 181 -9.97 11.60 14.73
CA ARG A 181 -11.08 12.40 15.29
C ARG A 181 -12.41 12.11 14.63
N ARG A 182 -12.46 12.11 13.30
CA ARG A 182 -13.69 11.86 12.52
C ARG A 182 -14.29 10.47 12.77
N TRP A 183 -13.46 9.49 13.10
CA TRP A 183 -13.86 8.14 13.49
C TRP A 183 -13.96 7.94 15.01
N ASN A 184 -13.66 8.96 15.82
CA ASN A 184 -13.59 8.92 17.28
C ASN A 184 -12.68 7.80 17.84
N ILE A 185 -11.52 7.60 17.22
CA ILE A 185 -10.50 6.62 17.63
C ILE A 185 -9.64 7.17 18.78
N GLY A 186 -9.48 6.37 19.83
CA GLY A 186 -8.58 6.64 20.97
C GLY A 186 -7.26 5.87 20.93
N ASP A 187 -7.08 4.94 20.01
CA ASP A 187 -5.80 4.29 19.73
C ASP A 187 -4.89 5.15 18.85
N ASP A 188 -3.59 4.85 18.88
CA ASP A 188 -2.60 5.47 18.01
C ASP A 188 -2.72 5.01 16.54
N TRP A 189 -2.21 5.82 15.62
CA TRP A 189 -1.93 5.44 14.24
C TRP A 189 -0.56 5.94 13.79
N GLY A 190 0.15 5.15 12.99
CA GLY A 190 1.47 5.51 12.49
C GLY A 190 1.45 6.29 11.18
N LEU A 191 2.45 7.16 11.02
CA LEU A 191 2.95 7.61 9.72
C LEU A 191 4.31 6.98 9.48
N SER A 192 4.43 6.16 8.42
CA SER A 192 5.71 5.65 7.94
C SER A 192 6.22 6.49 6.78
N ILE A 193 7.53 6.73 6.73
CA ILE A 193 8.19 7.47 5.66
C ILE A 193 9.33 6.59 5.12
N SER A 194 9.19 6.11 3.89
CA SER A 194 10.16 5.24 3.19
C SER A 194 10.40 5.76 1.79
N GLY A 195 11.50 5.40 1.13
CA GLY A 195 11.61 5.64 -0.31
C GLY A 195 10.54 4.87 -1.10
N ILE A 196 10.52 5.11 -2.41
CA ILE A 196 9.74 4.33 -3.37
C ILE A 196 10.62 3.13 -3.76
N GLU A 197 10.23 1.94 -3.28
CA GLU A 197 10.90 0.69 -3.64
C GLU A 197 10.93 0.52 -5.16
N CYS A 198 12.09 0.08 -5.64
CA CYS A 198 12.34 -0.14 -7.05
C CYS A 198 11.74 -1.48 -7.46
N GLU A 199 11.08 -1.56 -8.60
CA GLU A 199 10.69 -2.84 -9.19
C GLU A 199 11.96 -3.56 -9.65
N VAL A 200 12.50 -4.42 -8.78
CA VAL A 200 13.62 -5.30 -9.13
C VAL A 200 13.07 -6.39 -10.03
N GLU A 201 13.30 -6.27 -11.33
CA GLU A 201 12.87 -7.27 -12.31
C GLU A 201 13.61 -8.60 -12.05
N VAL A 202 12.96 -9.51 -11.33
CA VAL A 202 13.50 -10.84 -11.03
C VAL A 202 13.50 -11.66 -12.31
N GLN A 203 14.66 -11.72 -12.98
CA GLN A 203 14.91 -12.66 -14.07
C GLN A 203 14.90 -14.09 -13.53
N LEU A 204 13.81 -14.81 -13.81
CA LEU A 204 13.58 -16.24 -13.50
C LEU A 204 14.08 -17.15 -14.63
#